data_AF-A0A973IA76-F1
#
_entry.id   AF-A0A973IA76-F1
#
_cell.length_a   1.000
_cell.length_b   1.000
_cell.length_c   1.000
_cell.angle_alpha   90.00
_cell.angle_beta   90.00
_cell.angle_gamma   90.00
#
_symmetry.space_group_name_H-M   'P 1'
#
loop_
_entity.id
_entity.type
_entity.pdbx_description
1 polymer ?
#
loop_
_entity_poly.entity_id
_entity_poly.type
_entity_poly.pdbx_seq_one_letter_code
_entity_poly.pdbx_strand_id
1 'polypeptide(L)'
;MLLERTISQLDVGYVPDHIAQEMGHLGYAQWLGALKGEAGYFNEAMKAYELAQPFIRTSPAVAVFCHLLVESTASPLRALELNLPAPVRRGGAKARRDAL
;
A
#
# COMPACT_ATOMS: atom_id res chain seq x y z
N MET A 1 -12.35 4.55 8.54
CA MET A 1 -12.29 3.09 8.28
C MET A 1 -11.79 2.76 6.86
N LEU A 2 -10.94 3.59 6.21
CA LEU A 2 -10.22 3.13 5.00
C LEU A 2 -8.92 2.41 5.38
N LEU A 3 -8.22 2.89 6.41
CA LEU A 3 -6.98 2.29 6.89
C LEU A 3 -7.12 0.79 7.24
N GLU A 4 -8.14 0.39 8.00
CA GLU A 4 -8.41 -1.02 8.33
C GLU A 4 -8.66 -1.87 7.08
N ARG A 5 -9.35 -1.31 6.09
CA ARG A 5 -9.58 -1.96 4.79
C ARG A 5 -8.29 -2.09 4.00
N THR A 6 -7.45 -1.05 3.97
CA THR A 6 -6.12 -1.09 3.33
C THR A 6 -5.26 -2.17 3.99
N ILE A 7 -5.22 -2.24 5.32
CA ILE A 7 -4.47 -3.27 6.05
C ILE A 7 -5.00 -4.66 5.69
N SER A 8 -6.33 -4.86 5.70
CA SER A 8 -6.95 -6.14 5.33
C SER A 8 -6.66 -6.56 3.88
N GLN A 9 -6.48 -5.61 2.96
CA GLN A 9 -6.12 -5.87 1.56
C GLN A 9 -4.64 -6.18 1.37
N LEU A 10 -3.78 -5.70 2.28
CA LEU A 10 -2.35 -5.98 2.28
C LEU A 10 -2.03 -7.27 3.04
N ASP A 11 -2.82 -7.65 4.04
CA ASP A 11 -2.63 -8.87 4.84
C ASP A 11 -3.14 -10.13 4.13
N VAL A 12 -2.53 -10.45 2.98
CA VAL A 12 -2.84 -11.62 2.15
C VAL A 12 -1.86 -12.78 2.36
N GLY A 13 -1.00 -12.69 3.39
CA GLY A 13 0.08 -13.64 3.63
C GLY A 13 1.28 -13.46 2.68
N TYR A 14 1.99 -14.55 2.41
CA TYR A 14 3.20 -14.51 1.57
C TYR A 14 2.87 -14.21 0.11
N VAL A 15 3.56 -13.22 -0.44
CA VAL A 15 3.61 -12.92 -1.87
C VAL A 15 5.08 -12.67 -2.25
N PRO A 16 5.48 -12.87 -3.51
CA PRO A 16 6.83 -12.52 -3.97
C PRO A 16 7.18 -11.05 -3.72
N ASP A 17 8.44 -10.75 -3.45
CA ASP A 17 8.88 -9.40 -3.05
C ASP A 17 8.43 -8.28 -4.00
N HIS A 18 8.54 -8.48 -5.32
CA HIS A 18 8.09 -7.47 -6.30
C HIS A 18 6.58 -7.19 -6.20
N ILE A 19 5.77 -8.21 -5.92
CA ILE A 19 4.33 -8.06 -5.69
C ILE A 19 4.07 -7.37 -4.35
N ALA A 20 4.81 -7.72 -3.30
CA ALA A 20 4.74 -7.04 -2.00
C ALA A 20 5.03 -5.54 -2.13
N GLN A 21 6.03 -5.20 -2.93
CA GLN A 21 6.38 -3.82 -3.25
C GLN A 21 5.23 -3.10 -3.94
N GLU A 22 4.72 -3.62 -5.07
CA GLU A 22 3.59 -3.01 -5.78
C GLU A 22 2.35 -2.84 -4.88
N MET A 23 2.02 -3.86 -4.10
CA MET A 23 0.89 -3.84 -3.17
C MET A 23 1.07 -2.78 -2.08
N GLY A 24 2.23 -2.73 -1.42
CA GLY A 24 2.53 -1.77 -0.37
C GLY A 24 2.47 -0.32 -0.86
N HIS A 25 3.05 -0.04 -2.04
CA HIS A 25 2.98 1.29 -2.67
C HIS A 25 1.55 1.69 -3.05
N LEU A 26 0.77 0.76 -3.60
CA LEU A 26 -0.64 1.00 -3.92
C LEU A 26 -1.46 1.25 -2.66
N GLY A 27 -1.26 0.45 -1.61
CA GLY A 27 -1.93 0.62 -0.32
C GLY A 27 -1.61 1.98 0.31
N TYR A 28 -0.34 2.40 0.25
CA TYR A 28 0.09 3.73 0.70
C TYR A 28 -0.61 4.84 -0.09
N ALA A 29 -0.63 4.78 -1.42
CA ALA A 29 -1.29 5.78 -2.26
C ALA A 29 -2.81 5.87 -1.98
N GLN A 30 -3.47 4.72 -1.80
CA GLN A 30 -4.90 4.67 -1.45
C GLN A 30 -5.20 5.27 -0.08
N TRP A 31 -4.38 4.94 0.92
CA TRP A 31 -4.49 5.50 2.26
C TRP A 31 -4.26 7.02 2.24
N LEU A 32 -3.20 7.48 1.58
CA LEU A 32 -2.86 8.90 1.44
C LEU A 32 -3.98 9.69 0.76
N GLY A 33 -4.52 9.16 -0.34
CA GLY A 33 -5.62 9.80 -1.09
C GLY A 33 -6.94 9.89 -0.33
N ALA A 34 -7.07 9.21 0.81
CA ALA A 34 -8.26 9.23 1.64
C ALA A 34 -8.10 9.99 2.96
N LEU A 35 -6.92 10.57 3.21
CA LEU A 35 -6.73 11.46 4.34
C LEU A 35 -7.60 12.70 4.19
N LYS A 36 -8.09 13.22 5.31
CA LYS A 36 -8.78 14.52 5.33
C LYS A 36 -7.74 15.61 5.16
N GLY A 37 -8.04 16.62 4.34
CA GLY A 37 -7.08 17.69 4.01
C GLY A 37 -6.57 18.50 5.21
N GLU A 38 -7.31 18.53 6.32
CA GLU A 38 -6.92 19.24 7.56
C GLU A 38 -6.20 18.33 8.59
N ALA A 39 -6.04 17.04 8.29
CA ALA A 39 -5.40 16.12 9.23
C ALA A 39 -3.87 16.33 9.24
N GLY A 40 -3.28 16.32 10.44
CA GLY A 40 -1.83 16.34 10.60
C GLY A 40 -1.21 15.05 10.05
N TYR A 41 -0.52 15.15 8.92
CA TYR A 41 0.03 14.00 8.19
C TYR A 41 0.82 13.04 9.10
N PHE A 42 1.76 13.58 9.88
CA PHE A 42 2.59 12.80 10.80
C PHE A 42 1.74 11.96 11.78
N ASN A 43 0.70 12.55 12.37
CA ASN A 43 -0.16 11.86 13.32
C ASN A 43 -0.96 10.75 12.64
N GLU A 44 -1.45 10.97 11.43
CA GLU A 44 -2.16 9.94 10.68
C GLU A 44 -1.21 8.81 10.23
N ALA A 45 0.02 9.15 9.83
CA ALA A 45 1.03 8.16 9.46
C ALA A 45 1.41 7.26 10.65
N MET A 46 1.60 7.84 11.84
CA MET A 46 1.91 7.06 13.04
C MET A 46 0.74 6.18 13.49
N LYS A 47 -0.51 6.67 13.43
CA LYS A 47 -1.70 5.84 13.67
C LYS A 47 -1.80 4.68 12.68
N ALA A 48 -1.51 4.94 11.40
CA ALA A 48 -1.50 3.92 10.36
C ALA A 48 -0.44 2.86 10.63
N TYR A 49 0.75 3.28 11.07
CA TYR A 49 1.83 2.39 11.44
C TYR A 49 1.46 1.52 12.63
N GLU A 50 0.93 2.11 13.71
CA GLU A 50 0.52 1.38 14.92
C GLU A 50 -0.52 0.28 14.61
N LEU A 51 -1.50 0.58 13.76
CA LEU A 51 -2.52 -0.40 13.37
C LEU A 51 -1.97 -1.51 12.45
N ALA A 52 -0.99 -1.19 11.61
CA ALA A 52 -0.42 -2.14 10.65
C ALA A 52 0.75 -2.98 11.23
N GLN A 53 1.42 -2.47 12.27
CA GLN A 53 2.60 -3.09 12.88
C GLN A 53 2.44 -4.59 13.23
N PRO A 54 1.30 -5.05 13.79
CA PRO A 54 1.13 -6.47 14.15
C PRO A 54 1.28 -7.44 12.98
N PHE A 55 1.01 -7.00 11.75
CA PHE A 55 0.96 -7.84 10.56
C PHE A 55 2.28 -7.85 9.76
N ILE A 56 3.26 -7.01 10.12
CA ILE A 56 4.55 -6.89 9.41
C ILE A 56 5.26 -8.23 9.27
N ARG A 57 5.16 -9.11 10.28
CA ARG A 57 5.86 -10.41 10.29
C ARG A 57 5.23 -11.45 9.38
N THR A 58 3.94 -11.32 9.08
CA THR A 58 3.16 -12.33 8.35
C THR A 58 2.81 -11.89 6.94
N SER A 59 2.80 -10.58 6.68
CA SER A 59 2.56 -10.00 5.36
C SER A 59 3.71 -9.10 4.91
N PRO A 60 4.49 -9.53 3.90
CA PRO A 60 5.50 -8.69 3.26
C PRO A 60 4.95 -7.38 2.69
N ALA A 61 3.71 -7.36 2.19
CA ALA A 61 3.08 -6.16 1.64
C ALA A 61 2.76 -5.14 2.74
N VAL A 62 2.34 -5.60 3.92
CA VAL A 62 2.18 -4.73 5.10
C VAL A 62 3.54 -4.17 5.55
N ALA A 63 4.61 -4.97 5.51
CA ALA A 63 5.95 -4.50 5.83
C ALA A 63 6.39 -3.34 4.92
N VAL A 64 6.13 -3.42 3.61
CA VAL A 64 6.40 -2.33 2.65
C VAL A 64 5.58 -1.08 2.98
N PHE A 65 4.28 -1.24 3.23
CA PHE A 65 3.42 -0.11 3.62
C PHE A 65 3.93 0.61 4.87
N CYS A 66 4.29 -0.15 5.92
CA CYS A 66 4.86 0.40 7.15
C CYS A 66 6.19 1.11 6.90
N HIS A 67 7.03 0.60 5.99
CA HIS A 67 8.27 1.26 5.60
C HIS A 67 8.01 2.63 4.96
N LEU A 68 7.08 2.72 4.02
CA LEU A 68 6.70 3.97 3.35
C LEU A 68 6.16 5.01 4.33
N LEU A 69 5.36 4.58 5.32
CA LEU A 69 4.89 5.47 6.39
C LEU A 69 6.06 6.09 7.14
N VAL A 70 7.00 5.27 7.62
CA VAL A 70 8.18 5.75 8.35
C VAL A 70 9.04 6.66 7.47
N GLU A 71 9.37 6.23 6.25
CA GLU A 71 10.18 6.99 5.31
C GLU A 71 9.56 8.37 5.02
N SER A 72 8.26 8.42 4.77
CA SER A 72 7.54 9.68 4.50
C SER A 72 7.53 10.66 5.68
N THR A 73 7.72 10.18 6.91
CA THR A 73 7.81 11.02 8.12
C THR A 73 9.23 11.48 8.45
N ALA A 74 10.25 10.82 7.90
CA ALA A 74 11.65 10.98 8.28
C ALA A 74 12.39 12.15 7.59
N SER A 75 11.66 13.21 7.19
CA SER A 75 12.15 14.46 6.54
C SER A 75 12.08 14.45 5.00
N PRO A 76 11.27 15.32 4.36
CA PRO A 76 10.98 15.25 2.93
C PRO A 76 12.00 16.05 2.12
N LEU A 77 13.20 15.51 1.90
CA LEU A 77 14.15 16.06 0.91
C LEU A 77 14.15 15.30 -0.42
N ARG A 78 13.34 14.24 -0.53
CA ARG A 78 13.21 13.41 -1.72
C ARG A 78 11.74 13.13 -1.98
N ALA A 79 11.33 13.24 -3.25
CA ALA A 79 10.02 12.75 -3.68
C ALA A 79 9.91 11.26 -3.33
N LEU A 80 8.79 10.86 -2.75
CA LEU A 80 8.53 9.45 -2.50
C LEU A 80 8.36 8.76 -3.86
N GLU A 81 9.24 7.81 -4.18
CA GLU A 81 9.17 7.03 -5.41
C GLU A 81 8.01 6.02 -5.32
N LEU A 82 6.85 6.38 -5.87
CA LEU A 82 5.68 5.50 -5.93
C LEU A 82 5.72 4.64 -7.18
N ASN A 83 6.17 3.39 -7.03
CA ASN A 83 6.08 2.38 -8.09
C ASN A 83 4.65 1.81 -8.15
N LEU A 84 3.77 2.52 -8.85
CA LEU A 84 2.41 2.02 -9.09
C LEU A 84 2.45 0.84 -10.09
N PRO A 85 1.68 -0.23 -9.84
CA PRO A 85 1.61 -1.34 -10.78
C PRO A 85 1.15 -0.83 -12.16
N ALA A 86 1.78 -1.35 -13.21
CA ALA A 86 1.42 -0.98 -14.57
C ALA A 86 -0.06 -1.26 -14.84
N PRO A 87 -0.81 -0.36 -15.50
CA PRO A 87 -2.21 -0.58 -15.78
C PRO A 87 -2.40 -1.78 -16.71
N VAL A 88 -2.86 -2.91 -16.16
CA VAL A 88 -3.19 -4.11 -16.93
C VAL A 88 -4.68 -4.14 -17.26
N ARG A 89 -5.03 -4.12 -18.55
CA ARG A 89 -6.40 -4.37 -19.00
C ARG A 89 -6.76 -5.85 -18.84
N ARG A 90 -7.39 -6.21 -17.71
CA ARG A 90 -7.90 -7.58 -17.45
C ARG A 90 -9.26 -7.88 -18.11
N GLY A 91 -9.55 -7.25 -19.24
CA GLY A 91 -10.86 -7.35 -19.88
C GLY A 91 -10.80 -7.17 -21.40
N GLY A 92 -11.57 -7.99 -22.10
CA GLY A 92 -11.74 -7.92 -23.56
C GLY A 92 -12.06 -9.29 -24.14
N ALA A 93 -12.66 -9.31 -25.34
CA ALA A 93 -12.98 -10.54 -26.05
C ALA A 93 -11.74 -11.42 -26.32
N LYS A 94 -10.54 -10.84 -26.32
CA LYS A 94 -9.27 -11.59 -26.41
C LYS A 94 -8.92 -12.29 -25.09
N ALA A 95 -8.90 -11.56 -23.96
CA ALA A 95 -8.63 -12.14 -22.64
C ALA A 95 -9.63 -13.24 -22.23
N ARG A 96 -10.88 -13.18 -22.72
CA ARG A 96 -11.89 -14.24 -22.53
C ARG A 96 -11.64 -15.47 -23.39
N ARG A 97 -11.04 -15.31 -24.57
CA ARG A 97 -10.70 -16.43 -25.46
C ARG A 97 -9.45 -17.17 -25.00
N ASP A 98 -8.49 -16.45 -24.42
CA ASP A 98 -7.25 -17.03 -23.91
C ASP A 98 -7.43 -17.74 -22.54
N ALA A 99 -8.61 -17.63 -21.92
CA ALA A 99 -8.98 -18.26 -20.64
C ALA A 99 -9.90 -19.50 -20.80
N LEU A 100 -10.20 -19.90 -22.04
CA LEU A 100 -10.87 -21.16 -22.42
C LEU A 100 -9.81 -22.18 -22.85
#